data_AF-A0A0J7LEN2-F1
#
_entry.id   AF-A0A0J7LEN2-F1
#
_cell.length_a   1.000
_cell.length_b   1.000
_cell.length_c   1.000
_cell.angle_alpha   90.00
_cell.angle_beta   90.00
_cell.angle_gamma   90.00
#
_symmetry.space_group_name_H-M   'P 1'
#
loop_
_entity.id
_entity.type
_entity.pdbx_description
1 polymer ?
#
loop_
_entity_poly.entity_id
_entity_poly.type
_entity_poly.pdbx_seq_one_letter_code
_entity_poly.pdbx_strand_id
1 'polypeptide(L)'
;MKQRIAIIISAIFLVSCNKGKSKLNQENITNSKTENSCKCFDGIGSSKNDEPILTYTFENNKSVSVCGFVDKEMQEQGIIISEFNIFDCETGKSFAEYGALKICKIVENKNELKILELRYLPIGKDWNWELIEIGEQTIKPIENQLKTSELKPKIQNFAIDKKQADEFLNSLKPNEGFNSDWELIIGKLEALSTIGNEKAWNILKDLENFTGQKFDGALAETWKESVESVKWIRKI
;
A
#
# COMPACT_ATOMS: atom_id res chain seq x y z
N MET A 1 0.30 65.52 -4.50
CA MET A 1 -1.17 65.60 -4.59
C MET A 1 -1.77 64.52 -3.70
N LYS A 2 -2.75 64.90 -2.89
CA LYS A 2 -3.34 64.12 -1.79
C LYS A 2 -4.43 63.16 -2.29
N GLN A 3 -4.81 62.20 -1.41
CA GLN A 3 -6.10 61.49 -1.32
C GLN A 3 -6.30 60.26 -2.23
N ARG A 4 -6.91 59.13 -1.80
CA ARG A 4 -7.60 58.74 -0.56
C ARG A 4 -7.52 57.21 -0.41
N ILE A 5 -7.39 56.77 0.84
CA ILE A 5 -7.63 55.41 1.32
C ILE A 5 -9.14 55.19 1.40
N ALA A 6 -9.64 54.05 0.91
CA ALA A 6 -10.97 53.55 1.21
C ALA A 6 -10.85 52.17 1.86
N ILE A 7 -11.08 52.14 3.18
CA ILE A 7 -11.24 50.92 3.98
C ILE A 7 -12.72 50.55 3.90
N ILE A 8 -13.05 49.36 3.40
CA ILE A 8 -14.38 48.77 3.53
C ILE A 8 -14.30 47.66 4.58
N ILE A 9 -14.95 47.93 5.71
CA ILE A 9 -15.22 47.00 6.80
C ILE A 9 -16.45 46.19 6.39
N SER A 10 -16.29 44.90 6.13
CA SER A 10 -17.42 43.97 5.99
C SER A 10 -17.62 43.21 7.30
N ALA A 11 -18.82 43.38 7.85
CA ALA A 11 -19.27 42.88 9.13
C ALA A 11 -19.36 41.35 9.18
N ILE A 12 -18.94 40.83 10.33
CA ILE A 12 -19.03 39.45 10.77
C ILE A 12 -20.50 39.14 11.11
N PHE A 13 -21.09 38.13 10.47
CA PHE A 13 -22.32 37.48 10.94
C PHE A 13 -21.95 36.20 11.69
N LEU A 14 -22.01 36.25 13.02
CA LEU A 14 -21.96 35.07 13.89
C LEU A 14 -23.35 34.45 13.93
N VAL A 15 -23.57 33.37 13.17
CA VAL A 15 -24.73 32.49 13.33
C VAL A 15 -24.43 31.50 14.44
N SER A 16 -25.07 31.72 15.59
CA SER A 16 -25.03 30.85 16.76
C SER A 16 -25.92 29.62 16.53
N CYS A 17 -25.31 28.45 16.29
CA CYS A 17 -26.02 27.17 16.24
C CYS A 17 -26.08 26.56 17.65
N ASN A 18 -27.27 26.62 18.23
CA ASN A 18 -27.65 25.99 19.49
C ASN A 18 -27.81 24.46 19.30
N LYS A 19 -26.84 23.65 19.75
CA LYS A 19 -26.95 22.19 19.72
C LYS A 19 -27.57 21.68 21.02
N GLY A 20 -28.85 21.29 20.94
CA GLY A 20 -29.53 20.52 21.97
C GLY A 20 -28.88 19.16 22.17
N LYS A 21 -28.53 18.83 23.42
CA LYS A 21 -28.07 17.51 23.84
C LYS A 21 -29.28 16.61 24.03
N SER A 22 -29.50 15.64 23.13
CA SER A 22 -30.37 14.51 23.43
C SER A 22 -29.54 13.47 24.21
N LYS A 23 -30.01 13.12 25.41
CA LYS A 23 -29.54 11.94 26.14
C LYS A 23 -30.27 10.73 25.55
N LEU A 24 -29.54 9.83 24.92
CA LEU A 24 -30.05 8.49 24.59
C LEU A 24 -29.75 7.57 25.78
N ASN A 25 -30.81 7.01 26.35
CA ASN A 25 -30.76 5.93 27.32
C ASN A 25 -30.24 4.66 26.64
N GLN A 26 -29.13 4.10 27.15
CA GLN A 26 -28.75 2.71 26.88
C GLN A 26 -29.25 1.86 28.05
N GLU A 27 -30.36 1.18 27.82
CA GLU A 27 -30.79 0.06 28.64
C GLU A 27 -30.09 -1.23 28.20
N ASN A 28 -29.79 -2.03 29.21
CA ASN A 28 -28.96 -3.23 29.18
C ASN A 28 -29.55 -4.35 28.32
N ILE A 29 -28.71 -4.94 27.46
CA ILE A 29 -28.87 -6.33 27.01
C ILE A 29 -27.55 -7.06 27.27
N THR A 30 -27.43 -7.60 28.48
CA THR A 30 -26.46 -8.63 28.83
C THR A 30 -26.95 -9.97 28.29
N ASN A 31 -26.41 -10.38 27.13
CA ASN A 31 -26.38 -11.78 26.70
C ASN A 31 -24.92 -12.18 26.53
N SER A 32 -24.32 -12.67 27.62
CA SER A 32 -22.98 -13.23 27.64
C SER A 32 -22.98 -14.61 26.96
N LYS A 33 -22.97 -14.63 25.63
CA LYS A 33 -22.08 -15.58 24.95
C LYS A 33 -20.68 -15.11 25.29
N THR A 34 -19.82 -16.01 25.75
CA THR A 34 -18.38 -15.77 25.74
C THR A 34 -18.00 -15.39 24.31
N GLU A 35 -17.91 -14.09 24.05
CA GLU A 35 -17.28 -13.54 22.86
C GLU A 35 -15.87 -14.13 22.89
N ASN A 36 -15.62 -15.13 22.05
CA ASN A 36 -14.25 -15.47 21.67
C ASN A 36 -13.71 -14.22 20.98
N SER A 37 -13.14 -13.32 21.78
CA SER A 37 -12.49 -12.12 21.28
C SER A 37 -11.45 -12.58 20.27
N CYS A 38 -11.60 -12.20 19.01
CA CYS A 38 -10.56 -12.47 18.04
C CYS A 38 -9.27 -11.78 18.51
N LYS A 39 -8.15 -12.51 18.50
CA LYS A 39 -6.85 -12.02 18.97
C LYS A 39 -5.81 -12.14 17.88
N CYS A 40 -4.67 -11.51 18.09
CA CYS A 40 -3.46 -11.82 17.35
C CYS A 40 -2.85 -13.14 17.82
N PHE A 41 -2.04 -13.71 16.96
CA PHE A 41 -1.26 -14.93 17.21
C PHE A 41 0.21 -14.64 16.87
N ASP A 42 1.11 -15.53 17.28
CA ASP A 42 2.53 -15.40 16.98
C ASP A 42 2.75 -15.56 15.47
N GLY A 43 3.37 -14.55 14.85
CA GLY A 43 3.59 -14.46 13.40
C GLY A 43 4.55 -13.33 13.04
N ILE A 44 4.68 -13.03 11.73
CA ILE A 44 5.44 -11.89 11.22
C ILE A 44 4.77 -10.59 11.67
N GLY A 45 5.54 -9.78 12.42
CA GLY A 45 5.11 -8.50 12.97
C GLY A 45 3.94 -8.59 13.96
N SER A 46 3.61 -9.79 14.47
CA SER A 46 2.54 -9.98 15.44
C SER A 46 2.90 -10.96 16.56
N SER A 47 2.37 -10.71 17.75
CA SER A 47 2.44 -11.56 18.93
C SER A 47 1.06 -11.85 19.50
N LYS A 48 0.93 -12.93 20.27
CA LYS A 48 -0.31 -13.28 20.99
C LYS A 48 -0.84 -12.22 21.98
N ASN A 49 0.01 -11.25 22.36
CA ASN A 49 -0.35 -10.18 23.29
C ASN A 49 -0.80 -8.91 22.56
N ASP A 50 -0.67 -8.87 21.23
CA ASP A 50 -1.03 -7.70 20.45
C ASP A 50 -2.55 -7.64 20.26
N GLU A 51 -3.07 -6.43 20.14
CA GLU A 51 -4.46 -6.19 19.76
C GLU A 51 -4.59 -6.21 18.23
N PRO A 52 -5.63 -6.84 17.66
CA PRO A 52 -5.87 -6.79 16.23
C PRO A 52 -6.06 -5.35 15.74
N ILE A 53 -5.41 -5.00 14.63
CA ILE A 53 -5.65 -3.75 13.90
C ILE A 53 -7.10 -3.71 13.40
N LEU A 54 -7.54 -4.86 12.89
CA LEU A 54 -8.89 -5.08 12.36
C LEU A 54 -9.34 -6.48 12.74
N THR A 55 -10.59 -6.59 13.18
CA THR A 55 -11.31 -7.87 13.19
C THR A 55 -12.43 -7.78 12.17
N TYR A 56 -12.43 -8.70 11.20
CA TYR A 56 -13.40 -8.70 10.12
C TYR A 56 -14.26 -9.97 10.18
N THR A 57 -15.58 -9.80 10.23
CA THR A 57 -16.56 -10.91 10.31
C THR A 57 -17.34 -11.04 9.01
N PHE A 58 -17.30 -12.24 8.43
CA PHE A 58 -17.98 -12.61 7.18
C PHE A 58 -19.44 -12.99 7.42
N GLU A 59 -20.25 -13.03 6.37
CA GLU A 59 -21.69 -13.36 6.46
C GLU A 59 -21.96 -14.80 6.96
N ASN A 60 -20.99 -15.71 6.81
CA ASN A 60 -21.07 -17.07 7.36
C ASN A 60 -20.63 -17.15 8.85
N ASN A 61 -20.51 -16.00 9.53
CA ASN A 61 -20.05 -15.86 10.92
C ASN A 61 -18.63 -16.33 11.20
N LYS A 62 -17.83 -16.62 10.17
CA LYS A 62 -16.38 -16.76 10.33
C LYS A 62 -15.76 -15.38 10.44
N SER A 63 -14.62 -15.30 11.11
CA SER A 63 -13.92 -14.03 11.32
C SER A 63 -12.41 -14.21 11.18
N VAL A 64 -11.74 -13.11 10.85
CA VAL A 64 -10.28 -13.01 10.84
C VAL A 64 -9.78 -11.81 11.64
N SER A 65 -8.59 -11.90 12.22
CA SER A 65 -7.84 -10.77 12.76
C SER A 65 -6.70 -10.38 11.82
N VAL A 66 -6.52 -9.09 11.61
CA VAL A 66 -5.35 -8.52 10.94
C VAL A 66 -4.42 -7.94 12.01
N CYS A 67 -3.17 -8.39 12.02
CA CYS A 67 -2.19 -8.07 13.07
C CYS A 67 -0.84 -7.76 12.44
N GLY A 68 -0.22 -6.64 12.79
CA GLY A 68 1.05 -6.19 12.19
C GLY A 68 1.37 -4.74 12.51
N PHE A 69 2.16 -4.10 11.65
CA PHE A 69 2.54 -2.70 11.80
C PHE A 69 1.66 -1.78 10.94
N VAL A 70 0.95 -0.82 11.55
CA VAL A 70 0.17 0.21 10.84
C VAL A 70 1.05 1.41 10.55
N ASP A 71 1.06 1.84 9.29
CA ASP A 71 1.63 3.13 8.90
C ASP A 71 0.70 4.27 9.35
N LYS A 72 1.11 4.97 10.41
CA LYS A 72 0.33 6.06 11.00
C LYS A 72 0.30 7.31 10.13
N GLU A 73 1.32 7.52 9.29
CA GLU A 73 1.43 8.70 8.44
C GLU A 73 0.47 8.59 7.23
N MET A 74 0.07 7.37 6.88
CA MET A 74 -0.80 7.09 5.73
C MET A 74 -2.26 6.76 6.08
N GLN A 75 -2.68 6.94 7.34
CA GLN A 75 -4.02 6.53 7.81
C GLN A 75 -5.17 7.20 7.06
N GLU A 76 -4.99 8.42 6.55
CA GLU A 76 -6.00 9.11 5.73
C GLU A 76 -6.30 8.36 4.43
N GLN A 77 -5.39 7.50 3.97
CA GLN A 77 -5.54 6.67 2.77
C GLN A 77 -6.15 5.29 3.06
N GLY A 78 -6.41 4.96 4.33
CA GLY A 78 -6.97 3.70 4.80
C GLY A 78 -6.04 2.94 5.76
N ILE A 79 -6.33 1.65 5.98
CA ILE A 79 -5.48 0.77 6.78
C ILE A 79 -4.29 0.33 5.92
N ILE A 80 -3.21 1.12 5.96
CA ILE A 80 -1.93 0.81 5.33
C ILE A 80 -1.05 0.11 6.36
N ILE A 81 -0.57 -1.08 6.02
CA ILE A 81 0.16 -1.96 6.93
C ILE A 81 1.37 -2.61 6.25
N SER A 82 2.37 -2.95 7.05
CA SER A 82 3.52 -3.77 6.67
C SER A 82 3.81 -4.77 7.78
N GLU A 83 4.63 -5.79 7.48
CA GLU A 83 5.01 -6.83 8.45
C GLU A 83 3.80 -7.38 9.22
N PHE A 84 2.94 -8.15 8.55
CA PHE A 84 1.65 -8.53 9.12
C PHE A 84 1.20 -9.93 8.75
N ASN A 85 0.29 -10.46 9.57
CA ASN A 85 -0.48 -11.66 9.33
C ASN A 85 -1.98 -11.40 9.39
N ILE A 86 -2.72 -12.26 8.68
CA ILE A 86 -4.18 -12.37 8.82
C ILE A 86 -4.50 -13.75 9.37
N PHE A 87 -5.07 -13.83 10.57
CA PHE A 87 -5.35 -15.10 11.24
C PHE A 87 -6.83 -15.45 11.23
N ASP A 88 -7.13 -16.74 11.14
CA ASP A 88 -8.43 -17.30 11.49
C ASP A 88 -8.68 -17.13 13.00
N CYS A 89 -9.76 -16.47 13.40
CA CYS A 89 -10.05 -16.19 14.81
C CYS A 89 -10.31 -17.44 15.66
N GLU A 90 -10.78 -18.54 15.05
CA GLU A 90 -11.10 -19.78 15.77
C GLU A 90 -9.88 -20.67 15.94
N THR A 91 -9.04 -20.75 14.91
CA THR A 91 -7.93 -21.72 14.86
C THR A 91 -6.55 -21.10 15.06
N GLY A 92 -6.42 -19.77 14.91
CA GLY A 92 -5.14 -19.07 14.90
C GLY A 92 -4.28 -19.34 13.67
N LYS A 93 -4.80 -20.05 12.67
CA LYS A 93 -4.07 -20.33 11.43
C LYS A 93 -3.96 -19.07 10.58
N SER A 94 -2.77 -18.80 10.07
CA SER A 94 -2.52 -17.70 9.12
C SER A 94 -3.16 -18.01 7.75
N PHE A 95 -3.95 -17.05 7.24
CA PHE A 95 -4.47 -17.01 5.87
C PHE A 95 -3.55 -16.27 4.90
N ALA A 96 -2.78 -15.31 5.41
CA ALA A 96 -1.86 -14.48 4.64
C ALA A 96 -0.72 -13.98 5.54
N GLU A 97 0.46 -13.86 4.96
CA GLU A 97 1.68 -13.42 5.63
C GLU A 97 2.46 -12.51 4.70
N TYR A 98 2.83 -11.33 5.19
CA TYR A 98 3.54 -10.32 4.43
C TYR A 98 4.71 -9.79 5.25
N GLY A 99 5.92 -9.86 4.68
CA GLY A 99 7.14 -9.40 5.34
C GLY A 99 7.25 -7.87 5.44
N ALA A 100 8.29 -7.39 6.14
CA ALA A 100 8.50 -5.96 6.40
C ALA A 100 8.68 -5.09 5.14
N LEU A 101 9.18 -5.66 4.04
CA LEU A 101 9.36 -4.95 2.77
C LEU A 101 8.05 -4.81 1.97
N LYS A 102 6.96 -5.46 2.41
CA LYS A 102 5.67 -5.42 1.73
C LYS A 102 4.77 -4.40 2.40
N ILE A 103 4.30 -3.44 1.61
CA ILE A 103 3.30 -2.46 2.01
C ILE A 103 1.97 -2.90 1.43
N CYS A 104 0.92 -2.98 2.25
CA CYS A 104 -0.39 -3.39 1.81
C CYS A 104 -1.48 -2.46 2.33
N LYS A 105 -2.56 -2.34 1.56
CA LYS A 105 -3.81 -1.71 2.00
C LYS A 105 -4.86 -2.78 2.24
N ILE A 106 -5.49 -2.72 3.40
CA ILE A 106 -6.63 -3.57 3.74
C ILE A 106 -7.93 -2.87 3.34
N VAL A 107 -8.74 -3.54 2.52
CA VAL A 107 -10.03 -3.03 2.06
C VAL A 107 -11.13 -4.01 2.43
N GLU A 108 -12.03 -3.55 3.29
CA GLU A 108 -13.26 -4.24 3.66
C GLU A 108 -14.31 -4.04 2.55
N ASN A 109 -14.81 -5.13 1.99
CA ASN A 109 -15.99 -5.13 1.12
C ASN A 109 -17.09 -5.98 1.75
N LYS A 110 -18.30 -5.95 1.21
CA LYS A 110 -19.35 -6.85 1.70
C LYS A 110 -18.93 -8.31 1.47
N ASN A 111 -18.73 -9.04 2.56
CA ASN A 111 -18.37 -10.46 2.58
C ASN A 111 -17.02 -10.83 1.93
N GLU A 112 -16.13 -9.86 1.76
CA GLU A 112 -14.78 -10.06 1.23
C GLU A 112 -13.80 -9.12 1.94
N LEU A 113 -12.61 -9.64 2.30
CA LEU A 113 -11.49 -8.85 2.75
C LEU A 113 -10.41 -8.85 1.67
N LYS A 114 -10.05 -7.68 1.15
CA LYS A 114 -9.01 -7.55 0.12
C LYS A 114 -7.72 -7.02 0.73
N ILE A 115 -6.62 -7.62 0.31
CA ILE A 115 -5.26 -7.18 0.57
C ILE A 115 -4.70 -6.66 -0.76
N LEU A 116 -4.45 -5.36 -0.82
CA LEU A 116 -3.89 -4.71 -2.00
C LEU A 116 -2.40 -4.48 -1.75
N GLU A 117 -1.52 -5.19 -2.46
CA GLU A 117 -0.08 -4.94 -2.37
C GLU A 117 0.24 -3.64 -3.09
N LEU A 118 0.97 -2.77 -2.40
CA LEU A 118 1.31 -1.43 -2.83
C LEU A 118 2.80 -1.31 -3.08
N ARG A 119 3.18 -0.43 -4.00
CA ARG A 119 4.58 -0.13 -4.31
C ARG A 119 4.79 1.34 -4.60
N TYR A 120 5.84 1.92 -4.01
CA TYR A 120 6.28 3.26 -4.35
C TYR A 120 7.00 3.23 -5.70
N LEU A 121 6.49 3.98 -6.66
CA LEU A 121 7.16 4.17 -7.95
C LEU A 121 7.24 5.66 -8.28
N PRO A 122 8.34 6.12 -8.90
CA PRO A 122 8.40 7.46 -9.44
C PRO A 122 7.56 7.49 -10.71
N ILE A 123 6.42 8.17 -10.67
CA ILE A 123 5.47 8.26 -11.79
C ILE A 123 4.99 9.71 -11.97
N GLY A 124 4.09 9.92 -12.92
CA GLY A 124 3.56 11.25 -13.24
C GLY A 124 4.58 12.16 -13.94
N LYS A 125 4.23 13.44 -14.07
CA LYS A 125 4.98 14.42 -14.88
C LYS A 125 6.34 14.80 -14.31
N ASP A 126 6.51 14.64 -13.00
CA ASP A 126 7.71 15.09 -12.28
C ASP A 126 8.48 13.92 -11.66
N TRP A 127 8.10 12.68 -11.97
CA TRP A 127 8.69 11.48 -11.36
C TRP A 127 8.54 11.46 -9.83
N ASN A 128 7.41 11.94 -9.33
CA ASN A 128 7.14 11.92 -7.90
C ASN A 128 6.91 10.48 -7.44
N TRP A 129 7.43 10.14 -6.27
CA TRP A 129 7.17 8.85 -5.65
C TRP A 129 5.71 8.80 -5.21
N GLU A 130 4.94 7.94 -5.89
CA GLU A 130 3.54 7.70 -5.57
C GLU A 130 3.37 6.22 -5.21
N LEU A 131 2.50 5.96 -4.25
CA LEU A 131 2.15 4.62 -3.83
C LEU A 131 1.03 4.10 -4.72
N ILE A 132 1.29 3.03 -5.48
CA ILE A 132 0.33 2.45 -6.41
C ILE A 132 0.01 1.00 -6.06
N GLU A 133 -1.20 0.55 -6.42
CA GLU A 133 -1.55 -0.88 -6.35
C GLU A 133 -0.79 -1.67 -7.41
N ILE A 134 -0.17 -2.77 -7.02
CA ILE A 134 0.50 -3.73 -7.92
C ILE A 134 -0.05 -5.16 -7.79
N GLY A 135 -0.76 -5.45 -6.70
CA GLY A 135 -1.24 -6.79 -6.39
C GLY A 135 -2.57 -6.82 -5.67
N GLU A 136 -3.30 -7.91 -5.82
CA GLU A 136 -4.54 -8.16 -5.10
C GLU A 136 -4.60 -9.61 -4.62
N GLN A 137 -4.90 -9.79 -3.33
CA GLN A 137 -5.30 -11.05 -2.73
C GLN A 137 -6.64 -10.86 -2.01
N THR A 138 -7.51 -11.86 -2.04
CA THR A 138 -8.83 -11.79 -1.40
C THR A 138 -9.03 -12.95 -0.45
N ILE A 139 -9.59 -12.69 0.72
CA ILE A 139 -10.15 -13.67 1.63
C ILE A 139 -11.68 -13.55 1.58
N LYS A 140 -12.37 -14.67 1.35
CA LYS A 140 -13.83 -14.72 1.29
C LYS A 140 -14.38 -16.07 1.72
N PRO A 141 -15.66 -16.16 2.13
CA PRO A 141 -16.25 -17.44 2.44
C PRO A 141 -16.57 -18.22 1.17
N ILE A 142 -16.24 -19.51 1.19
CA ILE A 142 -16.70 -20.50 0.24
C ILE A 142 -17.32 -21.61 1.07
N GLU A 143 -18.64 -21.73 1.01
CA GLU A 143 -19.43 -22.59 1.90
C GLU A 143 -19.19 -22.23 3.38
N ASN A 144 -18.82 -23.22 4.21
CA ASN A 144 -18.57 -23.06 5.64
C ASN A 144 -17.11 -22.76 5.99
N GLN A 145 -16.27 -22.44 5.00
CA GLN A 145 -14.84 -22.16 5.18
C GLN A 145 -14.48 -20.80 4.59
N LEU A 146 -13.43 -20.18 5.13
CA LEU A 146 -12.77 -19.07 4.46
C LEU A 146 -11.71 -19.61 3.49
N LYS A 147 -11.57 -18.95 2.35
CA LYS A 147 -10.56 -19.24 1.34
C LYS A 147 -9.83 -17.96 0.96
N THR A 148 -8.51 -18.07 0.92
CA THR A 148 -7.63 -17.04 0.37
C THR A 148 -7.38 -17.34 -1.10
N SER A 149 -7.49 -16.33 -1.96
CA SER A 149 -7.02 -16.45 -3.35
C SER A 149 -5.50 -16.46 -3.41
N GLU A 150 -4.94 -16.87 -4.55
CA GLU A 150 -3.57 -16.52 -4.85
C GLU A 150 -3.44 -14.99 -4.97
N LEU A 151 -2.26 -14.47 -4.61
CA LEU A 151 -1.89 -13.09 -4.88
C LEU A 151 -1.60 -12.96 -6.38
N LYS A 152 -2.36 -12.10 -7.05
CA LYS A 152 -2.25 -11.88 -8.50
C LYS A 152 -1.83 -10.43 -8.80
N PRO A 153 -1.07 -10.21 -9.89
CA PRO A 153 -0.81 -8.86 -10.37
C PRO A 153 -2.10 -8.10 -10.66
N LYS A 154 -2.18 -6.87 -10.17
CA LYS A 154 -3.25 -5.92 -10.46
C LYS A 154 -2.68 -4.52 -10.33
N ILE A 155 -2.26 -3.95 -11.45
CA ILE A 155 -1.62 -2.64 -11.48
C ILE A 155 -2.70 -1.56 -11.56
N GLN A 156 -2.62 -0.56 -10.69
CA GLN A 156 -3.35 0.69 -10.87
C GLN A 156 -2.86 1.37 -12.15
N ASN A 157 -3.78 1.79 -13.03
CA ASN A 157 -3.38 2.49 -14.25
C ASN A 157 -2.65 3.80 -13.91
N PHE A 158 -1.42 3.93 -14.40
CA PHE A 158 -0.67 5.18 -14.43
C PHE A 158 -0.06 5.37 -15.81
N ALA A 159 0.28 6.62 -16.14
CA ALA A 159 0.94 6.96 -17.39
C ALA A 159 2.14 7.86 -17.10
N ILE A 160 3.19 7.67 -17.87
CA ILE A 160 4.36 8.54 -17.90
C ILE A 160 4.37 9.17 -19.30
N ASP A 161 4.64 10.48 -19.36
CA ASP A 161 4.70 11.16 -20.64
C ASP A 161 5.80 10.56 -21.53
N LYS A 162 5.50 10.34 -22.80
CA LYS A 162 6.44 9.66 -23.70
C LYS A 162 7.74 10.45 -23.87
N LYS A 163 7.66 11.77 -24.00
CA LYS A 163 8.84 12.62 -24.15
C LYS A 163 9.69 12.56 -22.89
N GLN A 164 9.08 12.62 -21.71
CA GLN A 164 9.74 12.46 -20.41
C GLN A 164 10.43 11.09 -20.28
N ALA A 165 9.77 10.01 -20.70
CA ALA A 165 10.36 8.67 -20.71
C ALA A 165 11.55 8.57 -21.66
N ASP A 166 11.43 9.11 -22.87
CA ASP A 166 12.49 9.10 -23.87
C ASP A 166 13.70 9.95 -23.43
N GLU A 167 13.46 11.13 -22.85
CA GLU A 167 14.51 11.99 -22.29
C GLU A 167 15.29 11.27 -21.18
N PHE A 168 14.61 10.60 -20.27
CA PHE A 168 15.25 9.79 -19.24
C PHE A 168 16.06 8.62 -19.84
N LEU A 169 15.46 7.82 -20.72
CA LEU A 169 16.15 6.65 -21.29
C LEU A 169 17.31 7.02 -22.22
N ASN A 170 17.35 8.26 -22.74
CA ASN A 170 18.46 8.76 -23.54
C ASN A 170 19.54 9.46 -22.70
N SER A 171 19.23 9.85 -21.46
CA SER A 171 20.24 10.40 -20.54
C SER A 171 21.10 9.31 -19.91
N LEU A 172 20.60 8.07 -19.83
CA LEU A 172 21.35 6.91 -19.35
C LEU A 172 22.45 6.54 -20.35
N LYS A 173 23.69 6.44 -19.85
CA LYS A 173 24.85 6.07 -20.65
C LYS A 173 25.51 4.80 -20.13
N PRO A 174 25.90 3.87 -21.00
CA PRO A 174 26.61 2.67 -20.59
C PRO A 174 27.96 3.00 -19.93
N ASN A 175 28.37 2.18 -18.96
CA ASN A 175 29.64 2.27 -18.24
C ASN A 175 29.87 3.57 -17.43
N GLU A 176 28.83 4.35 -17.15
CA GLU A 176 28.94 5.59 -16.35
C GLU A 176 28.53 5.42 -14.87
N GLY A 177 28.24 4.18 -14.41
CA GLY A 177 27.80 3.93 -13.03
C GLY A 177 26.49 4.66 -12.67
N PHE A 178 26.20 4.73 -11.38
CA PHE A 178 25.20 5.67 -10.84
C PHE A 178 25.84 6.70 -9.93
N ASN A 179 25.27 7.91 -9.94
CA ASN A 179 25.52 8.90 -8.90
C ASN A 179 24.74 8.54 -7.62
N SER A 180 24.59 9.50 -6.71
CA SER A 180 23.78 9.34 -5.48
C SER A 180 22.31 8.98 -5.73
N ASP A 181 21.79 9.14 -6.95
CA ASP A 181 20.36 9.04 -7.25
C ASP A 181 19.96 7.68 -7.83
N TRP A 182 20.72 6.63 -7.49
CA TRP A 182 20.51 5.27 -8.01
C TRP A 182 19.11 4.73 -7.73
N GLU A 183 18.51 5.05 -6.57
CA GLU A 183 17.14 4.65 -6.22
C GLU A 183 16.12 5.21 -7.21
N LEU A 184 16.25 6.48 -7.55
CA LEU A 184 15.38 7.13 -8.52
C LEU A 184 15.56 6.54 -9.92
N ILE A 185 16.80 6.22 -10.31
CA ILE A 185 17.06 5.62 -11.62
C ILE A 185 16.45 4.22 -11.71
N ILE A 186 16.65 3.37 -10.70
CA ILE A 186 16.04 2.04 -10.63
C ILE A 186 14.51 2.15 -10.61
N GLY A 187 13.95 3.05 -9.79
CA GLY A 187 12.51 3.26 -9.72
C GLY A 187 11.91 3.69 -11.06
N LYS A 188 12.56 4.60 -11.80
CA LYS A 188 12.09 5.04 -13.14
C LYS A 188 12.15 3.91 -14.15
N LEU A 189 13.24 3.13 -14.14
CA LEU A 189 13.38 1.94 -14.97
C LEU A 189 12.30 0.91 -14.65
N GLU A 190 12.02 0.68 -13.36
CA GLU A 190 10.95 -0.20 -12.91
C GLU A 190 9.56 0.29 -13.36
N ALA A 191 9.24 1.56 -13.15
CA ALA A 191 7.96 2.14 -13.54
C ALA A 191 7.71 2.04 -15.05
N LEU A 192 8.70 2.39 -15.86
CA LEU A 192 8.63 2.26 -17.31
C LEU A 192 8.54 0.80 -17.76
N SER A 193 9.31 -0.10 -17.15
CA SER A 193 9.26 -1.53 -17.46
C SER A 193 7.88 -2.09 -17.15
N THR A 194 7.31 -1.73 -16.01
CA THR A 194 5.98 -2.14 -15.52
C THR A 194 4.88 -1.83 -16.54
N ILE A 195 4.94 -0.66 -17.19
CA ILE A 195 3.99 -0.27 -18.25
C ILE A 195 4.39 -0.76 -19.66
N GLY A 196 5.35 -1.69 -19.76
CA GLY A 196 5.70 -2.38 -21.00
C GLY A 196 6.78 -1.70 -21.87
N ASN A 197 7.58 -0.78 -21.31
CA ASN A 197 8.72 -0.23 -22.05
C ASN A 197 9.90 -1.22 -22.11
N GLU A 198 10.10 -1.86 -23.25
CA GLU A 198 11.16 -2.86 -23.44
C GLU A 198 12.57 -2.30 -23.33
N LYS A 199 12.80 -1.04 -23.72
CA LYS A 199 14.12 -0.41 -23.58
C LYS A 199 14.48 -0.28 -22.09
N ALA A 200 13.53 0.20 -21.28
CA ALA A 200 13.69 0.28 -19.83
C ALA A 200 13.92 -1.11 -19.22
N TRP A 201 13.14 -2.12 -19.63
CA TRP A 201 13.28 -3.48 -19.11
C TRP A 201 14.63 -4.10 -19.42
N ASN A 202 15.13 -3.93 -20.64
CA ASN A 202 16.43 -4.45 -21.03
C ASN A 202 17.57 -3.81 -20.26
N ILE A 203 17.47 -2.50 -19.94
CA ILE A 203 18.43 -1.83 -19.07
C ILE A 203 18.30 -2.35 -17.64
N LEU A 204 17.08 -2.38 -17.08
CA LEU A 204 16.83 -2.79 -15.70
C LEU A 204 17.33 -4.20 -15.42
N LYS A 205 17.01 -5.19 -16.25
CA LYS A 205 17.39 -6.58 -15.97
C LYS A 205 18.89 -6.85 -16.09
N ASP A 206 19.63 -5.94 -16.73
CA ASP A 206 21.06 -6.08 -17.03
C ASP A 206 21.89 -4.91 -16.45
N LEU A 207 21.40 -4.31 -15.36
CA LEU A 207 21.85 -3.01 -14.90
C LEU A 207 23.33 -2.96 -14.50
N GLU A 208 23.86 -4.02 -13.88
CA GLU A 208 25.28 -4.13 -13.56
C GLU A 208 26.17 -4.07 -14.81
N ASN A 209 25.77 -4.79 -15.87
CA ASN A 209 26.53 -4.80 -17.13
C ASN A 209 26.36 -3.48 -17.89
N PHE A 210 25.14 -2.92 -17.89
CA PHE A 210 24.88 -1.61 -18.48
C PHE A 210 25.74 -0.53 -17.83
N THR A 211 25.85 -0.53 -16.50
CA THR A 211 26.61 0.48 -15.74
C THR A 211 28.11 0.17 -15.64
N GLY A 212 28.54 -1.07 -15.92
CA GLY A 212 29.91 -1.53 -15.70
C GLY A 212 30.27 -1.66 -14.21
N GLN A 213 29.28 -1.66 -13.32
CA GLN A 213 29.47 -1.67 -11.87
C GLN A 213 28.83 -2.92 -11.24
N LYS A 214 29.53 -3.54 -10.30
CA LYS A 214 28.98 -4.59 -9.45
C LYS A 214 28.24 -3.98 -8.27
N PHE A 215 27.02 -4.44 -8.01
CA PHE A 215 26.20 -3.91 -6.93
C PHE A 215 26.36 -4.77 -5.67
N ASP A 216 26.32 -4.11 -4.52
CA ASP A 216 26.28 -4.74 -3.21
C ASP A 216 25.29 -4.02 -2.27
N GLY A 217 25.07 -4.62 -1.10
CA GLY A 217 24.19 -4.08 -0.06
C GLY A 217 22.81 -3.65 -0.57
N ALA A 218 22.37 -2.48 -0.12
CA ALA A 218 21.05 -1.93 -0.44
C ALA A 218 20.82 -1.77 -1.95
N LEU A 219 21.84 -1.33 -2.71
CA LEU A 219 21.71 -1.15 -4.16
C LEU A 219 21.40 -2.48 -4.86
N ALA A 220 22.10 -3.56 -4.49
CA ALA A 220 21.85 -4.89 -5.06
C ALA A 220 20.47 -5.44 -4.67
N GLU A 221 20.03 -5.19 -3.44
CA GLU A 221 18.72 -5.63 -2.94
C GLU A 221 17.59 -4.91 -3.66
N THR A 222 17.60 -3.58 -3.70
CA THR A 222 16.61 -2.77 -4.40
C THR A 222 16.53 -3.12 -5.88
N TRP A 223 17.68 -3.26 -6.55
CA TRP A 223 17.72 -3.64 -7.96
C TRP A 223 17.06 -5.00 -8.22
N LYS A 224 17.43 -6.04 -7.44
CA LYS A 224 16.85 -7.37 -7.58
C LYS A 224 15.37 -7.37 -7.30
N GLU A 225 14.93 -6.64 -6.27
CA GLU A 225 13.52 -6.52 -5.95
C GLU A 225 12.73 -5.87 -7.08
N SER A 226 13.25 -4.79 -7.68
CA SER A 226 12.64 -4.14 -8.85
C SER A 226 12.55 -5.09 -10.05
N VAL A 227 13.57 -5.91 -10.30
CA VAL A 227 13.55 -6.91 -11.38
C VAL A 227 12.46 -7.96 -11.12
N GLU A 228 12.38 -8.51 -9.92
CA GLU A 228 11.40 -9.53 -9.58
C GLU A 228 9.97 -8.98 -9.56
N SER A 229 9.78 -7.74 -9.10
CA SER A 229 8.51 -7.01 -9.19
C SER A 229 8.02 -6.91 -10.64
N VAL A 230 8.88 -6.45 -11.56
CA VAL A 230 8.52 -6.35 -12.99
C VAL A 230 8.20 -7.71 -13.59
N LYS A 231 9.00 -8.75 -13.31
CA LYS A 231 8.72 -10.11 -13.80
C LYS A 231 7.38 -10.62 -13.33
N TRP A 232 7.10 -10.48 -12.03
CA TRP A 232 5.84 -10.93 -11.43
C TRP A 232 4.65 -10.17 -12.03
N ILE A 233 4.75 -8.85 -12.14
CA ILE A 233 3.69 -7.99 -12.69
C ILE A 233 3.42 -8.31 -14.16
N ARG A 234 4.47 -8.41 -14.98
CA ARG A 234 4.37 -8.62 -16.44
C ARG A 234 4.21 -10.08 -16.84
N LYS A 235 4.46 -11.02 -15.92
CA LYS A 235 4.51 -12.47 -16.16
C LYS A 235 5.54 -12.87 -17.23
N ILE A 236 6.77 -12.37 -17.10
CA ILE A 236 7.89 -12.60 -18.01
C ILE A 236 9.10 -13.24 -17.33
#